data_AF-A0A3N1XS59-F1
#
_entry.id   AF-A0A3N1XS59-F1
#
_cell.length_a   1.000
_cell.length_b   1.000
_cell.length_c   1.000
_cell.angle_alpha   90.00
_cell.angle_beta   90.00
_cell.angle_gamma   90.00
#
_symmetry.space_group_name_H-M   'P 1'
#
loop_
_entity.id
_entity.type
_entity.pdbx_description
1 polymer ?
#
loop_
_entity_poly.entity_id
_entity_poly.type
_entity_poly.pdbx_seq_one_letter_code
_entity_poly.pdbx_strand_id
1 'polypeptide(L)'
;MHGCAIAGRRLCPGEVRRDGLPGDLAIWFFIFAELLAFAAFFLAYAWTRRSAPELFDAGQAVLDRRAALANTLALVAASLVVARAVAEAAAGQGRRAAGLLWAGFGLGALFLLVKGYEYAHLAALGHGLEGELFFTFYYLLTGFHALHVVLGMVILAWMAVRAGRGAYDLEQHGLESGASYWHMVDLVWLVLFPLVYVLH
;
A
#
# COMPACT_ATOMS: atom_id res chain seq x y z
N MET A 1 -7.69 -31.00 -41.21
CA MET A 1 -6.79 -30.19 -42.07
C MET A 1 -7.62 -29.01 -42.56
N HIS A 2 -7.76 -27.97 -41.73
CA HIS A 2 -6.93 -26.75 -41.72
C HIS A 2 -7.06 -25.94 -43.01
N GLY A 3 -7.94 -24.94 -42.93
CA GLY A 3 -8.13 -23.90 -43.95
C GLY A 3 -8.87 -22.73 -43.32
N CYS A 4 -8.17 -21.94 -42.49
CA CYS A 4 -8.59 -20.58 -42.21
C CYS A 4 -7.38 -19.70 -42.46
N ALA A 5 -7.21 -19.36 -43.74
CA ALA A 5 -6.27 -18.35 -44.18
C ALA A 5 -7.08 -17.13 -44.62
N ILE A 6 -6.59 -15.97 -44.20
CA ILE A 6 -6.76 -14.63 -44.76
C ILE A 6 -8.01 -13.83 -44.33
N ALA A 7 -7.70 -12.61 -43.86
CA ALA A 7 -8.53 -11.40 -43.76
C ALA A 7 -9.45 -11.21 -42.54
N GLY A 8 -9.02 -10.30 -41.67
CA GLY A 8 -9.88 -9.52 -40.79
C GLY A 8 -9.97 -10.06 -39.36
N ARG A 9 -9.60 -9.22 -38.40
CA ARG A 9 -9.85 -9.40 -36.96
C ARG A 9 -11.34 -9.67 -36.71
N ARG A 10 -11.76 -10.93 -36.75
CA ARG A 10 -13.03 -11.35 -36.15
C ARG A 10 -12.67 -11.99 -34.81
N LEU A 11 -12.85 -11.21 -33.75
CA LEU A 11 -12.84 -11.70 -32.38
C LEU A 11 -13.85 -12.84 -32.27
N CYS A 12 -13.48 -13.91 -31.56
CA CYS A 12 -14.41 -14.97 -31.18
C CYS A 12 -15.54 -14.37 -30.31
N PRO A 13 -16.80 -14.82 -30.44
CA PRO A 13 -17.88 -14.38 -29.55
C PRO A 13 -17.56 -14.85 -28.13
N GLY A 14 -17.25 -13.92 -27.23
CA GLY A 14 -16.91 -14.19 -25.83
C GLY A 14 -15.63 -13.54 -25.32
N GLU A 15 -14.81 -12.95 -26.20
CA GLU A 15 -13.55 -12.31 -25.80
C GLU A 15 -13.81 -10.84 -25.43
N VAL A 16 -14.06 -10.57 -24.14
CA VAL A 16 -14.04 -9.20 -23.60
C VAL A 16 -12.59 -8.75 -23.60
N ARG A 17 -12.21 -7.94 -24.58
CA ARG A 17 -10.91 -7.29 -24.60
C ARG A 17 -10.86 -6.28 -23.43
N ARG A 18 -10.19 -6.66 -22.33
CA ARG A 18 -9.90 -5.73 -21.22
C ARG A 18 -8.74 -4.83 -21.65
N ASP A 19 -9.02 -3.82 -22.48
CA ASP A 19 -8.05 -2.78 -22.86
C ASP A 19 -8.09 -1.56 -21.92
N GLY A 20 -8.26 -1.80 -20.62
CA GLY A 20 -8.29 -0.75 -19.61
C GLY A 20 -7.29 -1.05 -18.51
N LEU A 21 -6.73 0.00 -17.90
CA LEU A 21 -6.05 -0.14 -16.62
C LEU A 21 -7.04 -0.76 -15.60
N PRO A 22 -6.59 -1.64 -14.70
CA PRO A 22 -7.45 -2.19 -13.66
C PRO A 22 -8.03 -1.04 -12.81
N GLY A 23 -9.34 -1.09 -12.56
CA GLY A 23 -10.08 -0.03 -11.87
C GLY A 23 -10.49 1.18 -12.74
N ASP A 24 -11.01 2.22 -12.09
CA ASP A 24 -11.49 3.43 -12.76
C ASP A 24 -10.35 4.42 -13.05
N LEU A 25 -10.40 5.15 -14.17
CA LEU A 25 -9.39 6.17 -14.51
C LEU A 25 -9.20 7.23 -13.41
N ALA A 26 -10.26 7.53 -12.65
CA ALA A 26 -10.20 8.48 -11.54
C ALA A 26 -9.25 8.04 -10.42
N ILE A 27 -9.18 6.73 -10.11
CA ILE A 27 -8.28 6.23 -9.06
C ILE A 27 -6.82 6.42 -9.43
N TRP A 28 -6.49 6.33 -10.72
CA TRP A 28 -5.12 6.49 -11.21
C TRP A 28 -4.64 7.93 -11.07
N PHE A 29 -5.47 8.92 -11.42
CA PHE A 29 -5.13 10.34 -11.17
C PHE A 29 -4.90 10.61 -9.69
N PHE A 30 -5.75 10.06 -8.81
CA PHE A 30 -5.57 10.17 -7.37
C PHE A 30 -4.27 9.50 -6.89
N ILE A 31 -3.99 8.27 -7.32
CA ILE A 31 -2.74 7.55 -7.03
C ILE A 31 -1.52 8.36 -7.45
N PHE A 32 -1.51 8.92 -8.65
CA PHE A 32 -0.37 9.72 -9.11
C PHE A 32 -0.20 11.01 -8.31
N ALA A 33 -1.29 11.67 -7.91
CA ALA A 33 -1.24 12.85 -7.06
C ALA A 33 -0.60 12.52 -5.69
N GLU A 34 -1.03 11.42 -5.05
CA GLU A 34 -0.46 10.97 -3.77
C GLU A 34 1.00 10.55 -3.91
N LEU A 35 1.36 9.82 -4.98
CA LEU A 35 2.75 9.45 -5.24
C LEU A 35 3.65 10.67 -5.46
N LEU A 36 3.17 11.72 -6.11
CA LEU A 36 3.90 12.97 -6.27
C LEU A 36 4.07 13.70 -4.93
N ALA A 37 3.05 13.70 -4.07
CA ALA A 37 3.15 14.26 -2.72
C ALA A 37 4.22 13.53 -1.90
N PHE A 38 4.19 12.19 -1.86
CA PHE A 38 5.23 11.40 -1.20
C PHE A 38 6.61 11.61 -1.81
N ALA A 39 6.72 11.68 -3.14
CA ALA A 39 7.99 11.95 -3.81
C ALA A 39 8.58 13.30 -3.39
N ALA A 40 7.76 14.35 -3.27
CA ALA A 40 8.21 15.65 -2.78
C ALA A 40 8.75 15.56 -1.34
N PHE A 41 8.04 14.85 -0.45
CA PHE A 41 8.52 14.61 0.92
C PHE A 41 9.83 13.80 0.96
N PHE A 42 9.95 12.74 0.14
CA PHE A 42 11.16 11.94 0.06
C PHE A 42 12.36 12.74 -0.46
N LEU A 43 12.16 13.60 -1.46
CA LEU A 43 13.20 14.48 -1.98
C LEU A 43 13.63 15.51 -0.94
N ALA A 44 12.68 16.11 -0.21
CA ALA A 44 12.99 17.03 0.88
C ALA A 44 13.82 16.35 1.97
N TYR A 45 13.42 15.15 2.41
CA TYR A 45 14.17 14.35 3.38
C TYR A 45 15.59 14.04 2.89
N ALA A 46 15.74 13.54 1.66
CA ALA A 46 17.02 13.15 1.10
C ALA A 46 17.97 14.36 0.94
N TRP A 47 17.42 15.51 0.52
CA TRP A 47 18.18 16.76 0.41
C TRP A 47 18.67 17.23 1.79
N THR A 48 17.80 17.26 2.79
CA THR A 48 18.17 17.71 4.13
C THR A 48 19.13 16.74 4.82
N ARG A 49 18.95 15.42 4.68
CA ARG A 49 19.91 14.42 5.17
C ARG A 49 21.31 14.69 4.63
N ARG A 50 21.42 14.98 3.34
CA ARG A 50 22.72 15.27 2.69
C ARG A 50 23.42 16.49 3.29
N SER A 51 22.67 17.46 3.79
CA SER A 51 23.23 18.64 4.46
C SER A 51 23.61 18.43 5.92
N ALA A 52 23.06 17.41 6.60
CA ALA A 52 23.29 17.14 8.02
C ALA A 52 23.37 15.63 8.33
N PRO A 53 24.33 14.89 7.73
CA PRO A 53 24.37 13.43 7.83
C PRO A 53 24.51 12.94 9.27
N GLU A 54 25.37 13.54 10.08
CA GLU A 54 25.61 13.12 11.47
C GLU A 54 24.34 13.19 12.34
N LEU A 55 23.52 14.23 12.16
CA LEU A 55 22.24 14.39 12.88
C LEU A 55 21.24 13.30 12.49
N PHE A 56 21.17 12.98 11.20
CA PHE A 56 20.25 11.97 10.68
C PHE A 56 20.70 10.55 11.05
N ASP A 57 22.00 10.27 11.04
CA ASP A 57 22.56 8.99 11.47
C ASP A 57 22.32 8.76 12.97
N ALA A 58 22.49 9.80 13.79
CA ALA A 58 22.21 9.73 15.23
C ALA A 58 20.73 9.44 15.51
N GLY A 59 19.81 10.15 14.85
CA GLY A 59 18.37 9.91 14.98
C GLY A 59 17.95 8.52 14.48
N GLN A 60 18.50 8.07 13.35
CA GLN A 60 18.24 6.75 12.78
C GLN A 60 18.71 5.62 13.68
N ALA A 61 19.83 5.80 14.41
CA ALA A 61 20.36 4.78 15.33
C ALA A 61 19.41 4.47 16.51
N VAL A 62 18.50 5.39 16.84
CA VAL A 62 17.48 5.20 17.89
C VAL A 62 16.33 4.29 17.41
N LEU A 63 16.13 4.17 16.10
CA LEU A 63 15.00 3.44 15.53
C LEU A 63 15.18 1.90 15.61
N ASP A 64 14.07 1.20 15.88
CA ASP A 64 14.07 -0.26 15.89
C ASP A 64 13.90 -0.83 14.48
N ARG A 65 15.04 -1.20 13.88
CA ARG A 65 15.10 -1.84 12.56
C ARG A 65 14.36 -3.18 12.48
N ARG A 66 14.27 -3.94 13.58
CA ARG A 66 13.57 -5.23 13.60
C ARG A 66 12.06 -5.03 13.56
N ALA A 67 11.56 -4.07 14.33
CA ALA A 67 10.15 -3.67 14.29
C ALA A 67 9.76 -3.16 12.90
N ALA A 68 10.61 -2.34 12.28
CA ALA A 68 10.39 -1.84 10.92
C ALA A 68 10.42 -2.95 9.85
N LEU A 69 11.31 -3.94 10.00
CA LEU A 69 11.33 -5.12 9.13
C LEU A 69 10.06 -5.95 9.29
N ALA A 70 9.61 -6.20 10.53
CA ALA A 70 8.36 -6.92 10.80
C ALA A 70 7.16 -6.23 10.14
N ASN A 71 7.09 -4.91 10.22
CA ASN A 71 6.09 -4.09 9.52
C ASN A 71 6.14 -4.24 8.00
N THR A 72 7.34 -4.21 7.43
CA THR A 72 7.53 -4.38 6.00
C THR A 72 7.07 -5.76 5.53
N LEU A 73 7.41 -6.82 6.27
CA LEU A 73 6.94 -8.16 5.98
C LEU A 73 5.41 -8.28 6.11
N ALA A 74 4.81 -7.62 7.11
CA ALA A 74 3.37 -7.61 7.30
C ALA A 74 2.64 -6.95 6.12
N LEU A 75 3.08 -5.79 5.65
CA LEU A 75 2.45 -5.10 4.52
C LEU A 75 2.65 -5.83 3.19
N VAL A 76 3.84 -6.37 2.92
CA VAL A 76 4.09 -7.19 1.73
C VAL A 76 3.20 -8.44 1.75
N ALA A 77 3.09 -9.10 2.90
CA ALA A 77 2.17 -10.23 3.06
C ALA A 77 0.70 -9.80 2.84
N ALA A 78 0.30 -8.63 3.34
CA ALA A 78 -1.04 -8.08 3.13
C ALA A 78 -1.32 -7.85 1.64
N SER A 79 -0.37 -7.25 0.91
CA SER A 79 -0.47 -7.08 -0.54
C SER A 79 -0.63 -8.42 -1.27
N LEU A 80 0.16 -9.43 -0.92
CA LEU A 80 0.02 -10.76 -1.53
C LEU A 80 -1.34 -11.40 -1.26
N VAL A 81 -1.91 -11.19 -0.08
CA VAL A 81 -3.24 -11.69 0.30
C VAL A 81 -4.35 -10.91 -0.44
N VAL A 82 -4.24 -9.59 -0.55
CA VAL A 82 -5.20 -8.73 -1.28
C VAL A 82 -5.20 -9.07 -2.77
N ALA A 83 -4.02 -9.27 -3.39
CA ALA A 83 -3.93 -9.69 -4.78
C ALA A 83 -4.62 -11.04 -5.03
N ARG A 84 -4.44 -12.01 -4.12
CA ARG A 84 -5.18 -13.29 -4.18
C ARG A 84 -6.69 -13.10 -3.99
N ALA A 85 -7.11 -12.16 -3.16
CA ALA A 85 -8.53 -11.88 -2.95
C ALA A 85 -9.20 -11.38 -4.23
N VAL A 86 -8.52 -10.52 -5.00
CA VAL A 86 -8.98 -10.07 -6.32
C VAL A 86 -9.13 -11.26 -7.27
N ALA A 87 -8.14 -12.17 -7.31
CA ALA A 87 -8.21 -13.36 -8.15
C ALA A 87 -9.35 -14.32 -7.76
N GLU A 88 -9.56 -14.56 -6.46
CA GLU A 88 -10.67 -15.39 -5.97
C GLU A 88 -12.03 -14.76 -6.26
N ALA A 89 -12.16 -13.43 -6.14
CA ALA A 89 -13.38 -12.73 -6.52
C ALA A 89 -13.64 -12.86 -8.02
N ALA A 90 -12.59 -12.77 -8.85
CA ALA A 90 -12.69 -12.96 -10.29
C ALA A 90 -13.11 -14.38 -10.69
N ALA A 91 -12.78 -15.38 -9.86
CA ALA A 91 -13.23 -16.76 -10.03
C ALA A 91 -14.65 -17.03 -9.48
N GLY A 92 -15.40 -16.01 -9.06
CA GLY A 92 -16.74 -16.15 -8.47
C GLY A 92 -16.72 -16.63 -7.00
N GLN A 93 -15.55 -16.71 -6.36
CA GLN A 93 -15.38 -17.24 -5.01
C GLN A 93 -15.45 -16.12 -3.96
N GLY A 94 -16.52 -15.31 -3.97
CA GLY A 94 -16.67 -14.10 -3.15
C GLY A 94 -16.45 -14.30 -1.65
N ARG A 95 -16.86 -15.45 -1.08
CA ARG A 95 -16.61 -15.78 0.34
C ARG A 95 -15.13 -15.98 0.66
N ARG A 96 -14.37 -16.60 -0.23
CA ARG A 96 -12.91 -16.77 -0.08
C ARG A 96 -12.20 -15.44 -0.23
N ALA A 97 -12.61 -14.64 -1.22
CA ALA A 97 -12.12 -13.28 -1.39
C ALA A 97 -12.35 -12.43 -0.13
N ALA A 98 -13.53 -12.48 0.47
CA ALA A 98 -13.83 -11.78 1.71
C ALA A 98 -12.91 -12.20 2.87
N GLY A 99 -12.67 -13.51 3.04
CA GLY A 99 -11.75 -14.03 4.05
C GLY A 99 -10.32 -13.53 3.86
N LEU A 100 -9.84 -13.49 2.62
CA LEU A 100 -8.53 -12.93 2.29
C LEU A 100 -8.46 -11.42 2.56
N LEU A 101 -9.48 -10.64 2.19
CA LEU A 101 -9.53 -9.21 2.47
C LEU A 101 -9.50 -8.92 3.98
N TRP A 102 -10.18 -9.72 4.80
CA TRP A 102 -10.09 -9.62 6.25
C TRP A 102 -8.71 -9.99 6.80
N ALA A 103 -8.04 -10.98 6.21
CA ALA A 103 -6.65 -11.30 6.56
C ALA A 103 -5.70 -10.14 6.20
N GLY A 104 -5.88 -9.50 5.04
CA GLY A 104 -5.16 -8.29 4.66
C GLY A 104 -5.40 -7.12 5.64
N PHE A 105 -6.65 -6.92 6.05
CA PHE A 105 -7.00 -5.95 7.09
C PHE A 105 -6.28 -6.24 8.42
N GLY A 106 -6.24 -7.50 8.85
CA GLY A 106 -5.53 -7.90 10.07
C GLY A 106 -4.03 -7.61 10.02
N LEU A 107 -3.39 -7.81 8.87
CA LEU A 107 -1.97 -7.47 8.67
C LEU A 107 -1.73 -5.95 8.66
N GLY A 108 -2.66 -5.17 8.09
CA GLY A 108 -2.64 -3.70 8.20
C GLY A 108 -2.81 -3.22 9.65
N ALA A 109 -3.68 -3.86 10.42
CA ALA A 109 -3.84 -3.57 11.84
C ALA A 109 -2.57 -3.88 12.63
N LEU A 110 -1.92 -5.02 12.36
CA LEU A 110 -0.62 -5.36 12.94
C LEU A 110 0.43 -4.27 12.66
N PHE A 111 0.50 -3.79 11.42
CA PHE A 111 1.39 -2.69 11.04
C PHE A 111 1.15 -1.45 11.91
N LEU A 112 -0.10 -1.01 12.04
CA LEU A 112 -0.46 0.16 12.84
C LEU A 112 -0.18 -0.01 14.33
N LEU A 113 -0.37 -1.22 14.88
CA LEU A 113 -0.07 -1.52 16.28
C LEU A 113 1.43 -1.41 16.57
N VAL A 114 2.27 -2.02 15.73
CA VAL A 114 3.73 -1.94 15.87
C VAL A 114 4.19 -0.49 15.69
N LYS A 115 3.62 0.27 14.75
CA LYS A 115 3.91 1.70 14.59
C LYS A 115 3.45 2.55 15.75
N GLY A 116 2.27 2.31 16.29
CA GLY A 116 1.78 3.00 17.48
C GLY A 116 2.69 2.76 18.69
N TYR A 117 3.18 1.53 18.86
CA TYR A 117 4.17 1.20 19.89
C TYR A 117 5.48 1.96 19.68
N GLU A 118 6.02 1.98 18.46
CA GLU A 118 7.26 2.69 18.14
C GLU A 118 7.12 4.20 18.39
N TYR A 119 5.99 4.81 18.02
CA TYR A 119 5.72 6.21 18.30
C TYR A 119 5.65 6.50 19.80
N ALA A 120 4.95 5.66 20.56
CA ALA A 120 4.85 5.81 22.00
C ALA A 120 6.22 5.64 22.69
N HIS A 121 7.03 4.69 22.21
CA HIS A 121 8.38 4.46 22.71
C HIS A 121 9.30 5.67 22.46
N LEU A 122 9.32 6.21 21.24
CA LEU A 122 10.11 7.39 20.88
C LEU A 122 9.65 8.63 21.66
N ALA A 123 8.35 8.83 21.81
CA ALA A 123 7.81 9.93 22.61
C ALA A 123 8.23 9.83 24.08
N ALA A 124 8.24 8.61 24.65
CA ALA A 124 8.70 8.38 26.03
C ALA A 124 10.20 8.66 26.22
N LEU A 125 11.01 8.55 25.16
CA LEU A 125 12.42 8.93 25.13
C LEU A 125 12.63 10.44 24.91
N GLY A 126 11.57 11.23 24.73
CA GLY A 126 11.63 12.66 24.44
C GLY A 126 11.83 13.00 22.96
N HIS A 127 11.76 12.01 22.07
CA HIS A 127 11.86 12.21 20.63
C HIS A 127 10.46 12.43 20.04
N GLY A 128 10.00 13.68 20.05
CA GLY A 128 8.70 14.08 19.49
C GLY A 128 8.81 14.80 18.13
N LEU A 129 7.66 15.23 17.61
CA LEU A 129 7.54 16.04 16.38
C LEU A 129 8.34 17.36 16.43
N GLU A 130 8.40 17.98 17.62
CA GLU A 130 9.08 19.26 17.88
C GLU A 130 10.56 19.08 18.29
N GLY A 131 11.08 17.85 18.21
CA GLY A 131 12.45 17.53 18.58
C GLY A 131 13.46 17.80 17.47
N GLU A 132 14.43 16.90 17.32
CA GLU A 132 15.43 16.95 16.24
C GLU A 132 14.79 16.87 14.86
N LEU A 133 15.40 17.55 13.88
CA LEU A 133 14.91 17.63 12.50
C LEU A 133 14.66 16.24 11.87
N PHE A 134 15.47 15.24 12.22
CA PHE A 134 15.26 13.85 11.82
C PHE A 134 13.88 13.34 12.28
N PHE A 135 13.52 13.54 13.55
CA PHE A 135 12.26 13.05 14.11
C PHE A 135 11.07 13.80 13.53
N THR A 136 11.19 15.10 13.25
CA THR A 136 10.15 15.84 12.53
C THR A 136 9.86 15.20 11.17
N PHE A 137 10.88 14.95 10.34
CA PHE A 137 10.68 14.26 9.08
C PHE A 137 10.15 12.84 9.25
N TYR A 138 10.69 12.10 10.23
CA TYR A 138 10.26 10.74 10.55
C TYR A 138 8.75 10.68 10.79
N TYR A 139 8.24 11.50 11.72
CA TYR A 139 6.82 11.51 12.06
C TYR A 139 5.94 12.04 10.94
N LEU A 140 6.40 13.03 10.16
CA LEU A 140 5.65 13.52 9.01
C LEU A 140 5.53 12.46 7.91
N LEU A 141 6.64 11.83 7.51
CA LEU A 141 6.67 10.79 6.49
C LEU A 141 5.87 9.54 6.91
N THR A 142 6.19 8.99 8.08
CA THR A 142 5.57 7.75 8.57
C THR A 142 4.14 7.98 9.04
N GLY A 143 3.83 9.15 9.62
CA GLY A 143 2.49 9.53 10.03
C GLY A 143 1.56 9.74 8.84
N PHE A 144 2.00 10.48 7.82
CA PHE A 144 1.23 10.66 6.59
C PHE A 144 0.96 9.31 5.91
N HIS A 145 1.94 8.41 5.87
CA HIS A 145 1.75 7.05 5.40
C HIS A 145 0.76 6.25 6.27
N ALA A 146 0.85 6.33 7.60
CA ALA A 146 -0.07 5.63 8.50
C ALA A 146 -1.53 6.07 8.29
N LEU A 147 -1.78 7.35 8.00
CA LEU A 147 -3.12 7.84 7.62
C LEU A 147 -3.63 7.15 6.35
N HIS A 148 -2.76 6.97 5.35
CA HIS A 148 -3.10 6.25 4.11
C HIS A 148 -3.39 4.77 4.33
N VAL A 149 -2.65 4.12 5.24
CA VAL A 149 -2.92 2.74 5.66
C VAL A 149 -4.28 2.63 6.31
N VAL A 150 -4.65 3.57 7.20
CA VAL A 150 -5.99 3.60 7.82
C VAL A 150 -7.08 3.74 6.75
N LEU A 151 -6.92 4.67 5.80
CA LEU A 151 -7.85 4.80 4.67
C LEU A 151 -7.93 3.50 3.85
N GLY A 152 -6.78 2.88 3.57
CA GLY A 152 -6.71 1.59 2.89
C GLY A 152 -7.46 0.48 3.64
N MET A 153 -7.34 0.44 4.97
CA MET A 153 -8.05 -0.53 5.80
C MET A 153 -9.56 -0.33 5.76
N VAL A 154 -10.04 0.92 5.72
CA VAL A 154 -11.47 1.21 5.51
C VAL A 154 -11.94 0.67 4.16
N ILE A 155 -11.14 0.87 3.09
CA ILE A 155 -11.44 0.34 1.76
C ILE A 155 -11.43 -1.20 1.77
N LEU A 156 -10.43 -1.84 2.39
CA LEU A 156 -10.37 -3.30 2.53
C LEU A 156 -11.59 -3.86 3.26
N ALA A 157 -11.99 -3.26 4.39
CA ALA A 157 -13.15 -3.68 5.16
C ALA A 157 -14.45 -3.57 4.33
N TRP A 158 -14.61 -2.45 3.61
CA TRP A 158 -15.75 -2.26 2.71
C TRP A 158 -15.78 -3.31 1.60
N MET A 159 -14.64 -3.58 0.95
CA MET A 159 -14.51 -4.61 -0.08
C MET A 159 -14.79 -6.01 0.49
N ALA A 160 -14.33 -6.32 1.70
CA ALA A 160 -14.53 -7.62 2.35
C ALA A 160 -16.03 -7.90 2.60
N VAL A 161 -16.75 -6.91 3.14
CA VAL A 161 -18.21 -7.02 3.36
C VAL A 161 -18.94 -7.20 2.03
N ARG A 162 -18.57 -6.43 1.00
CA ARG A 162 -19.19 -6.49 -0.32
C ARG A 162 -18.93 -7.82 -1.03
N ALA A 163 -17.70 -8.35 -0.93
CA ALA A 163 -17.34 -9.67 -1.47
C ALA A 163 -18.09 -10.80 -0.78
N GLY A 164 -18.28 -10.73 0.54
CA GLY A 164 -19.03 -11.73 1.30
C GLY A 164 -20.53 -11.78 0.95
N ARG A 165 -21.07 -10.68 0.41
CA ARG A 165 -22.47 -10.56 -0.05
C ARG A 165 -22.66 -10.94 -1.53
N GLY A 166 -21.61 -11.37 -2.25
CA GLY A 166 -21.71 -11.77 -3.66
C GLY A 166 -21.81 -10.62 -4.66
N ALA A 167 -21.40 -9.41 -4.29
CA ALA A 167 -21.64 -8.22 -5.11
C ALA A 167 -20.58 -7.93 -6.20
N TYR A 168 -19.74 -8.93 -6.55
CA TYR A 168 -18.65 -8.79 -7.54
C TYR A 168 -18.77 -9.78 -8.72
N ASP A 169 -19.95 -10.35 -8.93
CA ASP A 169 -20.18 -11.38 -9.97
C ASP A 169 -20.11 -10.83 -11.42
N LEU A 170 -20.29 -9.52 -11.63
CA LEU A 170 -20.33 -8.92 -12.98
C LEU A 170 -19.50 -7.63 -13.14
N GLU A 171 -19.18 -6.92 -12.07
CA GLU A 171 -18.47 -5.64 -12.14
C GLU A 171 -17.42 -5.52 -11.03
N GLN A 172 -16.14 -5.61 -11.41
CA GLN A 172 -14.99 -5.70 -10.49
C GLN A 172 -14.19 -4.40 -10.35
N HIS A 173 -14.58 -3.33 -11.05
CA HIS A 173 -13.86 -2.05 -11.08
C HIS A 173 -13.60 -1.49 -9.67
N GLY A 174 -14.56 -1.59 -8.76
CA GLY A 174 -14.38 -1.14 -7.37
C GLY A 174 -13.38 -1.97 -6.57
N LEU A 175 -13.33 -3.28 -6.80
CA LEU A 175 -12.39 -4.19 -6.15
C LEU A 175 -10.96 -3.96 -6.67
N GLU A 176 -10.81 -3.85 -7.99
CA GLU A 176 -9.54 -3.55 -8.66
C GLU A 176 -9.01 -2.16 -8.28
N SER A 177 -9.88 -1.15 -8.18
CA SER A 177 -9.51 0.20 -7.73
C SER A 177 -9.03 0.19 -6.28
N GLY A 178 -9.76 -0.46 -5.38
CA GLY A 178 -9.39 -0.54 -3.97
C GLY A 178 -8.10 -1.34 -3.72
N ALA A 179 -7.90 -2.44 -4.47
CA ALA A 179 -6.64 -3.18 -4.46
C ALA A 179 -5.47 -2.34 -4.99
N SER A 180 -5.68 -1.59 -6.08
CA SER A 180 -4.65 -0.70 -6.65
C SER A 180 -4.23 0.38 -5.64
N TYR A 181 -5.18 0.96 -4.92
CA TYR A 181 -4.87 1.89 -3.82
C TYR A 181 -4.05 1.21 -2.71
N TRP A 182 -4.45 0.02 -2.26
CA TRP A 182 -3.69 -0.72 -1.23
C TRP A 182 -2.25 -1.01 -1.65
N HIS A 183 -2.05 -1.46 -2.89
CA HIS A 183 -0.72 -1.73 -3.43
C HIS A 183 0.13 -0.46 -3.60
N MET A 184 -0.48 0.68 -3.94
CA MET A 184 0.21 1.97 -3.94
C MET A 184 0.72 2.31 -2.53
N VAL A 185 -0.13 2.16 -1.51
CA VAL A 185 0.26 2.42 -0.12
C VAL A 185 1.42 1.50 0.29
N ASP A 186 1.35 0.20 0.00
CA ASP A 186 2.44 -0.75 0.26
C ASP A 186 3.75 -0.37 -0.48
N LEU A 187 3.66 0.05 -1.75
CA LEU A 187 4.82 0.51 -2.52
C LEU A 187 5.49 1.72 -1.87
N VAL A 188 4.71 2.70 -1.39
CA VAL A 188 5.23 3.86 -0.66
C VAL A 188 6.01 3.41 0.58
N TRP A 189 5.50 2.44 1.33
CA TRP A 189 6.21 1.88 2.49
C TRP A 189 7.51 1.20 2.10
N LEU A 190 7.50 0.45 1.00
CA LEU A 190 8.67 -0.25 0.46
C LEU A 190 9.82 0.70 0.12
N VAL A 191 9.52 1.95 -0.25
CA VAL A 191 10.52 3.02 -0.46
C VAL A 191 10.88 3.71 0.86
N LEU A 192 9.90 3.96 1.73
CA LEU A 192 10.08 4.65 3.00
C LEU A 192 10.98 3.83 3.96
N PHE A 193 10.76 2.53 4.07
CA PHE A 193 11.52 1.64 4.94
C PHE A 193 13.04 1.77 4.73
N PRO A 194 13.61 1.55 3.54
CA PRO A 194 15.05 1.69 3.36
C PRO A 194 15.52 3.12 3.56
N LEU A 195 14.75 4.12 3.09
CA LEU A 195 15.11 5.54 3.20
C LEU A 195 15.29 5.99 4.65
N VAL A 196 14.42 5.53 5.55
CA VAL A 196 14.38 5.97 6.95
C VAL A 196 15.15 5.03 7.87
N TYR A 197 15.17 3.72 7.61
CA TYR A 197 15.72 2.72 8.56
C TYR A 197 17.04 2.09 8.15
N VAL A 198 17.42 2.13 6.86
CA VAL A 198 18.53 1.29 6.34
C VAL A 198 19.64 2.12 5.70
N LEU A 199 19.28 3.10 4.85
CA LEU A 199 20.24 3.93 4.15
C LEU A 199 20.94 4.87 5.16
N HIS A 200 22.27 4.88 5.08
CA HIS A 200 23.15 5.80 5.79
C HIS A 200 23.68 6.81 4.78
#